data_AF-A0AAJ2VH07-F1
#
_entry.id   AF-A0AAJ2VH07-F1
#
_cell.length_a   1.000
_cell.length_b   1.000
_cell.length_c   1.000
_cell.angle_alpha   90.00
_cell.angle_beta   90.00
_cell.angle_gamma   90.00
#
_symmetry.space_group_name_H-M   'P 1'
#
loop_
_entity.id
_entity.type
_entity.pdbx_description
1 polymer ?
#
loop_
_entity_poly.entity_id
_entity_poly.type
_entity_poly.pdbx_seq_one_letter_code
_entity_poly.pdbx_strand_id
1 'polypeptide(L)'
;MISQKPKIKVSSVIKFILKILLLMFITLVIVAIIEMIYTSTRNYLGYCTWDNQRMGKRYTTQERLDIAIAKYLQYQTTGDYFEIGKSERIIGSSDELEQHFTLIHYRNKEEFIKENPTCCERTWGLVEGPVLGFWERTDGIGDGMFDFRHKIRYIDNKTGTHKYIISKYSYYQVNNCGYARSG
;
A
#
# COMPACT_ATOMS: atom_id res chain seq x y z
N MET A 1 29.73 69.99 -10.39
CA MET A 1 29.83 68.90 -9.39
C MET A 1 29.62 67.57 -10.11
N ILE A 2 30.69 66.80 -10.32
CA ILE A 2 30.59 65.47 -10.95
C ILE A 2 30.18 64.49 -9.85
N SER A 3 28.97 63.94 -9.96
CA SER A 3 28.46 62.91 -9.06
C SER A 3 29.32 61.64 -9.18
N GLN A 4 30.09 61.32 -8.13
CA GLN A 4 30.81 60.06 -8.06
C GLN A 4 29.81 58.93 -7.85
N LYS A 5 29.57 58.13 -8.90
CA LYS A 5 28.81 56.88 -8.75
C LYS A 5 29.54 55.98 -7.74
N PRO A 6 28.84 55.44 -6.72
CA PRO A 6 29.49 54.62 -5.70
C PRO A 6 30.07 53.36 -6.34
N LYS A 7 31.38 53.13 -6.14
CA LYS A 7 32.04 51.88 -6.51
C LYS A 7 31.53 50.78 -5.58
N ILE A 8 30.46 50.10 -5.99
CA ILE A 8 29.98 48.92 -5.27
C ILE A 8 31.10 47.88 -5.33
N LYS A 9 31.70 47.55 -4.19
CA LYS A 9 32.74 46.52 -4.12
C LYS A 9 32.11 45.21 -4.61
N VAL A 10 32.66 44.61 -5.65
CA VAL A 10 32.19 43.34 -6.26
C VAL A 10 31.96 42.27 -5.19
N SER A 11 32.79 42.24 -4.14
CA SER A 11 32.63 41.38 -2.96
C SER A 11 31.30 41.58 -2.20
N SER A 12 30.79 42.81 -2.13
CA SER A 12 29.51 43.14 -1.50
C SER A 12 28.33 42.61 -2.32
N VAL A 13 28.39 42.76 -3.66
CA VAL A 13 27.38 42.22 -4.58
C VAL A 13 27.35 40.70 -4.54
N ILE A 14 28.52 40.05 -4.56
CA ILE A 14 28.64 38.59 -4.47
C ILE A 14 28.05 38.08 -3.15
N LYS A 15 28.38 38.71 -2.02
CA LYS A 15 27.80 38.34 -0.71
C LYS A 15 26.29 38.52 -0.67
N PHE A 16 25.77 39.57 -1.30
CA PHE A 16 24.33 39.82 -1.39
C PHE A 16 23.62 38.75 -2.23
N ILE A 17 24.17 38.39 -3.40
CA ILE A 17 23.64 37.32 -4.26
C ILE A 17 23.68 35.97 -3.53
N LEU A 18 24.79 35.63 -2.87
CA LEU A 18 24.91 34.40 -2.09
C LEU A 18 23.86 34.30 -0.97
N LYS A 19 23.56 35.41 -0.29
CA LYS A 19 22.49 35.44 0.73
C LYS A 19 21.11 35.18 0.12
N ILE A 20 20.82 35.76 -1.05
CA ILE A 20 19.55 35.51 -1.76
C ILE A 20 19.45 34.04 -2.17
N LEU A 21 20.51 33.48 -2.78
CA LEU A 21 20.52 32.08 -3.20
C LEU A 21 20.38 31.13 -2.02
N LEU A 22 21.05 31.41 -0.90
CA LEU A 22 20.93 30.62 0.33
C LEU A 22 19.49 30.70 0.88
N LEU A 23 18.89 31.88 0.90
CA LEU A 23 17.51 32.06 1.36
C LEU A 23 16.53 31.26 0.47
N MET A 24 16.66 31.39 -0.86
CA MET A 24 15.85 30.63 -1.82
C MET A 24 16.00 29.13 -1.62
N PHE A 25 17.22 28.63 -1.44
CA PHE A 25 17.48 27.22 -1.18
C PHE A 25 16.81 26.76 0.12
N ILE A 26 16.97 27.52 1.21
CA ILE A 26 16.32 27.20 2.50
C ILE A 26 14.79 27.16 2.33
N THR A 27 14.20 28.13 1.63
CA THR A 27 12.75 28.15 1.36
C THR A 27 12.30 26.92 0.57
N LEU A 28 13.02 26.55 -0.49
CA LEU A 28 12.70 25.35 -1.27
C LEU A 28 12.77 24.06 -0.42
N VAL A 29 13.80 23.94 0.43
CA VAL A 29 13.93 22.80 1.34
C VAL A 29 12.77 22.75 2.33
N ILE A 30 12.37 23.89 2.91
CA ILE A 30 11.23 23.95 3.83
C ILE A 30 9.94 23.52 3.12
N VAL A 31 9.67 24.04 1.92
CA VAL A 31 8.48 23.67 1.14
C VAL A 31 8.48 22.18 0.83
N ALA A 32 9.61 21.61 0.40
CA ALA A 32 9.73 20.18 0.10
C ALA A 32 9.49 19.31 1.34
N ILE A 33 9.99 19.72 2.52
CA ILE A 33 9.75 19.01 3.78
C ILE A 33 8.27 19.07 4.16
N ILE A 34 7.61 20.24 4.04
CA ILE A 34 6.18 20.39 4.33
C ILE A 34 5.34 19.51 3.39
N GLU A 35 5.62 19.52 2.09
CA GLU A 35 4.90 18.67 1.12
C GLU A 35 5.12 17.18 1.39
N MET A 36 6.35 16.78 1.73
CA MET A 36 6.67 15.39 2.09
C MET A 36 5.90 14.96 3.33
N ILE A 37 5.89 15.77 4.39
CA ILE A 37 5.16 15.47 5.62
C ILE A 37 3.66 15.43 5.34
N TYR A 38 3.10 16.42 4.65
CA TYR A 38 1.69 16.49 4.31
C TYR A 38 1.23 15.26 3.51
N THR A 39 1.98 14.90 2.46
CA THR A 39 1.69 13.75 1.61
C THR A 39 1.82 12.45 2.40
N SER A 40 2.87 12.29 3.19
CA SER A 40 3.09 11.11 4.02
C SER A 40 1.96 10.91 5.05
N THR A 41 1.57 11.97 5.76
CA THR A 41 0.47 11.94 6.73
C THR A 41 -0.86 11.63 6.05
N ARG A 42 -1.15 12.27 4.92
CA ARG A 42 -2.38 11.99 4.16
C ARG A 42 -2.40 10.54 3.62
N ASN A 43 -1.27 10.02 3.14
CA ASN A 43 -1.13 8.61 2.71
C ASN A 43 -1.35 7.65 3.87
N TYR A 44 -0.73 7.93 5.03
CA TYR A 44 -0.87 7.10 6.23
C TYR A 44 -2.33 7.00 6.68
N LEU A 45 -3.01 8.15 6.67
CA LEU A 45 -4.43 8.28 7.00
C LEU A 45 -5.38 7.81 5.89
N GLY A 46 -4.86 7.31 4.76
CA GLY A 46 -5.65 6.68 3.70
C GLY A 46 -6.36 7.64 2.75
N TYR A 47 -5.93 8.89 2.68
CA TYR A 47 -6.48 9.88 1.76
C TYR A 47 -5.98 9.68 0.32
N CYS A 48 -6.78 10.14 -0.65
CA CYS A 48 -6.43 10.08 -2.06
C CYS A 48 -5.49 11.23 -2.40
N THR A 49 -4.21 11.04 -2.11
CA THR A 49 -3.17 12.01 -2.46
C THR A 49 -2.76 11.86 -3.92
N TRP A 50 -2.16 12.94 -4.42
CA TRP A 50 -1.49 12.94 -5.71
C TRP A 50 -0.12 12.26 -5.57
N ASP A 51 -0.09 10.93 -5.58
CA ASP A 51 1.14 10.16 -5.77
C ASP A 51 1.31 9.74 -7.25
N ASN A 52 2.54 9.49 -7.67
CA ASN A 52 2.87 9.17 -9.07
C ASN A 52 2.22 7.88 -9.60
N GLN A 53 1.70 7.02 -8.72
CA GLN A 53 1.09 5.74 -9.10
C GLN A 53 -0.44 5.84 -9.20
N ARG A 54 -1.06 6.69 -8.38
CA ARG A 54 -2.51 6.74 -8.19
C ARG A 54 -3.11 8.06 -8.65
N MET A 55 -2.33 9.14 -8.74
CA MET A 55 -2.75 10.45 -9.26
C MET A 55 -4.05 10.99 -8.64
N GLY A 56 -4.29 10.72 -7.34
CA GLY A 56 -5.54 11.08 -6.66
C GLY A 56 -6.78 10.32 -7.15
N LYS A 57 -6.61 9.24 -7.94
CA LYS A 57 -7.70 8.42 -8.45
C LYS A 57 -8.44 7.74 -7.29
N ARG A 58 -9.77 7.79 -7.39
CA ARG A 58 -10.67 6.99 -6.58
C ARG A 58 -10.98 5.69 -7.31
N TYR A 59 -10.73 4.59 -6.64
CA TYR A 59 -10.95 3.25 -7.19
C TYR A 59 -12.33 2.74 -6.82
N THR A 60 -13.03 2.21 -7.81
CA THR A 60 -14.29 1.49 -7.63
C THR A 60 -14.08 0.24 -6.77
N THR A 61 -15.17 -0.34 -6.27
CA THR A 61 -15.11 -1.62 -5.54
C THR A 61 -14.41 -2.72 -6.35
N GLN A 62 -14.66 -2.82 -7.65
CA GLN A 62 -14.05 -3.83 -8.51
C GLN A 62 -12.55 -3.61 -8.70
N GLU A 63 -12.12 -2.36 -8.95
CA GLU A 63 -10.69 -2.07 -9.08
C GLU A 63 -9.94 -2.27 -7.76
N ARG A 64 -10.60 -2.04 -6.62
CA ARG A 64 -10.03 -2.34 -5.30
C ARG A 64 -9.87 -3.84 -5.07
N LEU A 65 -10.83 -4.65 -5.51
CA LEU A 65 -10.68 -6.10 -5.50
C LEU A 65 -9.48 -6.54 -6.35
N ASP A 66 -9.31 -5.94 -7.52
CA ASP A 66 -8.17 -6.22 -8.40
C ASP A 66 -6.84 -5.86 -7.72
N ILE A 67 -6.77 -4.72 -7.03
CA ILE A 67 -5.61 -4.31 -6.23
C ILE A 67 -5.36 -5.29 -5.07
N ALA A 68 -6.41 -5.76 -4.39
CA ALA A 68 -6.30 -6.73 -3.31
C ALA A 68 -5.72 -8.06 -3.81
N ILE A 69 -6.22 -8.58 -4.94
CA ILE A 69 -5.71 -9.81 -5.56
C ILE A 69 -4.25 -9.62 -5.97
N ALA A 70 -3.91 -8.51 -6.62
CA ALA A 70 -2.53 -8.22 -7.01
C ALA A 70 -1.59 -8.19 -5.80
N LYS A 71 -2.04 -7.58 -4.69
CA LYS A 71 -1.27 -7.56 -3.44
C LYS A 71 -1.12 -8.95 -2.82
N TYR A 72 -2.18 -9.76 -2.80
CA TYR A 72 -2.08 -11.14 -2.33
C TYR A 72 -1.05 -11.94 -3.15
N LEU A 73 -1.13 -11.87 -4.47
CA LEU A 73 -0.20 -12.57 -5.37
C LEU A 73 1.26 -12.12 -5.17
N GLN A 74 1.50 -10.86 -4.81
CA GLN A 74 2.85 -10.35 -4.51
C GLN A 74 3.41 -10.88 -3.18
N TYR A 75 2.57 -11.16 -2.18
CA TYR A 75 2.98 -11.45 -0.80
C TYR A 75 2.45 -12.80 -0.27
N GLN A 76 2.19 -13.78 -1.14
CA GLN A 76 1.76 -15.13 -0.77
C GLN A 76 2.81 -15.84 0.10
N THR A 77 2.87 -15.62 1.41
CA THR A 77 3.87 -16.31 2.23
C THR A 77 3.40 -16.57 3.66
N THR A 78 3.62 -15.63 4.57
CA THR A 78 3.61 -15.89 6.02
C THR A 78 2.21 -16.24 6.55
N GLY A 79 1.17 -15.57 6.05
CA GLY A 79 -0.22 -15.88 6.41
C GLY A 79 -0.61 -17.31 6.00
N ASP A 80 -0.28 -17.68 4.77
CA ASP A 80 -0.59 -18.98 4.21
C ASP A 80 0.12 -20.11 4.96
N TYR A 81 1.41 -19.92 5.31
CA TYR A 81 2.13 -20.88 6.15
C TYR A 81 1.48 -21.09 7.52
N PHE A 82 1.07 -20.00 8.20
CA PHE A 82 0.39 -20.13 9.48
C PHE A 82 -0.98 -20.83 9.38
N GLU A 83 -1.73 -20.62 8.29
CA GLU A 83 -2.97 -21.36 8.04
C GLU A 83 -2.70 -22.86 7.83
N ILE A 84 -1.65 -23.22 7.07
CA ILE A 84 -1.21 -24.61 6.89
C ILE A 84 -0.82 -25.24 8.22
N GLY A 85 0.06 -24.59 9.00
CA GLY A 85 0.52 -25.08 10.30
C GLY A 85 -0.65 -25.36 11.24
N LYS A 86 -1.63 -24.46 11.31
CA LYS A 86 -2.86 -24.66 12.09
C LYS A 86 -3.67 -25.88 11.60
N SER A 87 -3.80 -26.08 10.29
CA SER A 87 -4.53 -27.21 9.73
C SER A 87 -3.83 -28.55 9.98
N GLU A 88 -2.51 -28.57 9.87
CA GLU A 88 -1.65 -29.76 10.06
C GLU A 88 -1.25 -29.97 11.54
N ARG A 89 -1.71 -29.10 12.45
CA ARG A 89 -1.39 -29.10 13.88
C ARG A 89 0.11 -29.00 14.19
N ILE A 90 0.84 -28.28 13.34
CA ILE A 90 2.24 -27.91 13.53
C ILE A 90 2.29 -26.44 13.95
N ILE A 91 2.83 -26.17 15.13
CA ILE A 91 3.01 -24.83 15.67
C ILE A 91 4.48 -24.46 15.51
N GLY A 92 4.75 -23.34 14.87
CA GLY A 92 6.09 -22.84 14.66
C GLY A 92 6.11 -21.44 14.07
N SER A 93 7.30 -20.86 13.97
CA SER A 93 7.53 -19.62 13.20
C SER A 93 7.35 -19.86 11.69
N SER A 94 7.31 -18.78 10.89
CA SER A 94 7.25 -18.90 9.41
C SER A 94 8.41 -19.75 8.89
N ASP A 95 9.63 -19.46 9.37
CA ASP A 95 10.86 -20.14 8.97
C ASP A 95 10.84 -21.63 9.31
N GLU A 96 10.22 -22.02 10.42
CA GLU A 96 10.03 -23.43 10.78
C GLU A 96 8.99 -24.10 9.88
N LEU A 97 7.88 -23.43 9.59
CA LEU A 97 6.84 -23.96 8.71
C LEU A 97 7.31 -24.11 7.26
N GLU A 98 8.20 -23.23 6.80
CA GLU A 98 8.88 -23.31 5.49
C GLU A 98 9.78 -24.55 5.35
N GLN A 99 10.29 -25.09 6.46
CA GLN A 99 11.04 -26.35 6.44
C GLN A 99 10.11 -27.56 6.26
N HIS A 100 8.88 -27.47 6.77
CA HIS A 100 7.90 -28.55 6.70
C HIS A 100 7.06 -28.54 5.43
N PHE A 101 6.83 -27.36 4.85
CA PHE A 101 5.90 -27.16 3.75
C PHE A 101 6.51 -26.30 2.66
N THR A 102 6.19 -26.62 1.41
CA THR A 102 6.49 -25.76 0.26
C THR A 102 5.19 -25.20 -0.31
N LEU A 103 5.02 -23.87 -0.29
CA LEU A 103 3.86 -23.21 -0.90
C LEU A 103 3.88 -23.32 -2.43
N ILE A 104 2.70 -23.54 -3.02
CA ILE A 104 2.48 -23.53 -4.46
C ILE A 104 1.72 -22.25 -4.83
N HIS A 105 2.49 -21.24 -5.24
CA HIS A 105 1.98 -19.92 -5.61
C HIS A 105 1.06 -19.96 -6.83
N TYR A 106 0.13 -19.00 -6.91
CA TYR A 106 -0.62 -18.75 -8.13
C TYR A 106 0.24 -17.98 -9.12
N ARG A 107 0.17 -18.32 -10.42
CA ARG A 107 1.01 -17.65 -11.42
C ARG A 107 0.49 -16.27 -11.80
N ASN A 108 -0.83 -16.08 -11.77
CA ASN A 108 -1.50 -14.85 -12.18
C ASN A 108 -2.91 -14.76 -11.59
N LYS A 109 -3.54 -13.61 -11.84
CA LYS A 109 -4.91 -13.29 -11.41
C LYS A 109 -5.93 -14.26 -12.00
N GLU A 110 -5.78 -14.64 -13.26
CA GLU A 110 -6.70 -15.52 -13.97
C GLU A 110 -6.74 -16.92 -13.33
N GLU A 111 -5.58 -17.45 -12.97
CA GLU A 111 -5.46 -18.72 -12.22
C GLU A 111 -6.10 -18.61 -10.85
N PHE A 112 -5.84 -17.51 -10.11
CA PHE A 112 -6.41 -17.28 -8.79
C PHE A 112 -7.94 -17.24 -8.82
N ILE A 113 -8.53 -16.47 -9.73
CA ILE A 113 -10.00 -16.35 -9.84
C ILE A 113 -10.62 -17.68 -10.30
N LYS A 114 -9.97 -18.38 -11.23
CA LYS A 114 -10.46 -19.68 -11.72
C LYS A 114 -10.49 -20.75 -10.63
N GLU A 115 -9.46 -20.83 -9.79
CA GLU A 115 -9.39 -21.79 -8.69
C GLU A 115 -10.29 -21.38 -7.50
N ASN A 116 -10.64 -20.09 -7.39
CA ASN A 116 -11.38 -19.53 -6.26
C ASN A 116 -12.61 -18.72 -6.71
N PRO A 117 -13.59 -19.34 -7.39
CA PRO A 117 -14.75 -18.62 -7.94
C PRO A 117 -15.68 -18.02 -6.88
N THR A 118 -15.58 -18.49 -5.63
CA THR A 118 -16.33 -17.97 -4.48
C THR A 118 -15.55 -16.93 -3.67
N CYS A 119 -14.30 -16.64 -4.07
CA CYS A 119 -13.62 -15.42 -3.62
C CYS A 119 -14.21 -14.24 -4.41
N CYS A 120 -14.28 -13.02 -3.91
CA CYS A 120 -13.83 -12.49 -2.64
C CYS A 120 -14.96 -11.56 -2.17
N GLU A 121 -15.74 -12.02 -1.21
CA GLU A 121 -16.95 -11.31 -0.80
C GLU A 121 -16.58 -10.00 -0.08
N ARG A 122 -17.31 -8.94 -0.39
CA ARG A 122 -17.21 -7.68 0.36
C ARG A 122 -17.85 -7.90 1.72
N THR A 123 -17.05 -8.03 2.77
CA THR A 123 -17.56 -8.37 4.09
C THR A 123 -18.11 -7.17 4.83
N TRP A 124 -17.33 -6.09 4.96
CA TRP A 124 -17.64 -4.95 5.81
C TRP A 124 -16.78 -3.74 5.46
N GLY A 125 -17.31 -2.54 5.73
CA GLY A 125 -16.69 -1.27 5.37
C GLY A 125 -17.64 -0.38 4.57
N LEU A 126 -17.66 0.93 4.89
CA LEU A 126 -18.43 1.94 4.17
C LEU A 126 -17.67 2.30 2.89
N VAL A 127 -17.79 1.40 1.93
CA VAL A 127 -17.07 1.44 0.65
C VAL A 127 -17.56 2.62 -0.18
N GLU A 128 -18.88 2.85 -0.24
CA GLU A 128 -19.56 3.90 -1.03
C GLU A 128 -20.93 4.23 -0.39
N GLY A 129 -20.96 4.81 0.83
CA GLY A 129 -22.20 4.97 1.60
C GLY A 129 -22.53 6.41 2.03
N PRO A 130 -23.82 6.77 2.16
CA PRO A 130 -24.27 8.07 2.71
C PRO A 130 -23.93 8.25 4.20
N VAL A 131 -23.42 7.20 4.85
CA VAL A 131 -23.01 7.15 6.27
C VAL A 131 -21.68 7.88 6.50
N LEU A 132 -20.90 8.11 5.45
CA LEU A 132 -19.70 8.96 5.52
C LEU A 132 -20.10 10.44 5.45
N GLY A 133 -19.51 11.28 6.31
CA GLY A 133 -19.73 12.72 6.27
C GLY A 133 -19.30 13.34 4.94
N PHE A 134 -19.67 14.61 4.72
CA PHE A 134 -19.37 15.31 3.48
C PHE A 134 -17.85 15.36 3.24
N TRP A 135 -17.08 15.67 4.28
CA TRP A 135 -15.64 15.80 4.19
C TRP A 135 -14.95 14.46 3.92
N GLU A 136 -15.37 13.38 4.58
CA GLU A 136 -14.87 12.03 4.36
C GLU A 136 -15.13 11.56 2.92
N ARG A 137 -16.29 11.90 2.34
CA ARG A 137 -16.61 11.65 0.93
C ARG A 137 -15.79 12.50 -0.03
N THR A 138 -15.55 13.78 0.29
CA THR A 138 -14.74 14.67 -0.56
C THR A 138 -13.25 14.38 -0.47
N ASP A 139 -12.80 13.76 0.61
CA ASP A 139 -11.41 13.39 0.83
C ASP A 139 -11.10 11.92 0.45
N GLY A 140 -12.15 11.13 0.18
CA GLY A 140 -12.04 9.74 -0.28
C GLY A 140 -11.81 8.73 0.85
N ILE A 141 -12.04 9.08 2.11
CA ILE A 141 -11.97 8.12 3.22
C ILE A 141 -13.07 7.06 3.04
N GLY A 142 -12.69 5.80 3.13
CA GLY A 142 -13.59 4.65 3.06
C GLY A 142 -12.78 3.37 2.88
N ASP A 143 -12.61 2.64 3.97
CA ASP A 143 -11.97 1.33 3.95
C ASP A 143 -12.98 0.29 3.47
N GLY A 144 -12.62 -0.46 2.43
CA GLY A 144 -13.32 -1.66 2.04
C GLY A 144 -12.50 -2.88 2.43
N MET A 145 -13.06 -3.76 3.23
CA MET A 145 -12.43 -5.04 3.56
C MET A 145 -13.05 -6.14 2.68
N PHE A 146 -12.17 -6.90 2.05
CA PHE A 146 -12.49 -8.06 1.24
C PHE A 146 -12.10 -9.31 2.00
N ASP A 147 -13.02 -10.26 2.11
CA ASP A 147 -12.70 -11.60 2.58
C ASP A 147 -12.12 -12.40 1.43
N PHE A 148 -10.88 -12.84 1.63
CA PHE A 148 -10.10 -13.61 0.69
C PHE A 148 -10.16 -15.08 1.09
N ARG A 149 -11.34 -15.67 0.97
CA ARG A 149 -11.49 -17.13 1.07
C ARG A 149 -10.97 -17.80 -0.19
N HIS A 150 -9.80 -18.41 -0.10
CA HIS A 150 -9.10 -18.98 -1.23
C HIS A 150 -8.39 -20.28 -0.85
N LYS A 151 -7.98 -21.04 -1.86
CA LYS A 151 -7.28 -22.31 -1.71
C LYS A 151 -5.79 -22.06 -1.50
N ILE A 152 -5.25 -22.55 -0.40
CA ILE A 152 -3.81 -22.56 -0.15
C ILE A 152 -3.29 -23.93 -0.56
N ARG A 153 -2.40 -23.97 -1.56
CA ARG A 153 -1.84 -25.21 -2.12
C ARG A 153 -0.41 -25.37 -1.63
N TYR A 154 -0.05 -26.55 -1.17
CA TYR A 154 1.28 -26.81 -0.63
C TYR A 154 1.71 -28.25 -0.80
N ILE A 155 3.01 -28.48 -0.66
CA ILE A 155 3.63 -29.81 -0.60
C ILE A 155 4.08 -30.05 0.83
N ASP A 156 3.74 -31.21 1.37
CA ASP A 156 4.31 -31.70 2.63
C ASP A 156 5.72 -32.21 2.35
N ASN A 157 6.76 -31.52 2.84
CA ASN A 157 8.15 -31.81 2.48
C ASN A 157 8.62 -33.18 3.02
N LYS A 158 7.97 -33.71 4.06
CA LYS A 158 8.30 -35.03 4.62
C LYS A 158 7.80 -36.16 3.72
N THR A 159 6.63 -35.99 3.12
CA THR A 159 5.97 -37.05 2.34
C THR A 159 5.99 -36.83 0.84
N GLY A 160 6.29 -35.61 0.38
CA GLY A 160 6.14 -35.19 -1.01
C GLY A 160 4.68 -35.05 -1.47
N THR A 161 3.71 -35.12 -0.55
CA THR A 161 2.29 -35.15 -0.90
C THR A 161 1.77 -33.74 -1.21
N HIS A 162 1.08 -33.58 -2.33
CA HIS A 162 0.36 -32.36 -2.67
C HIS A 162 -0.94 -32.28 -1.86
N LYS A 163 -1.11 -31.17 -1.15
CA LYS A 163 -2.27 -30.90 -0.30
C LYS A 163 -2.83 -29.51 -0.59
N TYR A 164 -4.05 -29.29 -0.14
CA TYR A 164 -4.63 -27.96 -0.09
C TYR A 164 -5.52 -27.79 1.12
N ILE A 165 -5.64 -26.54 1.57
CA ILE A 165 -6.64 -26.11 2.55
C ILE A 165 -7.39 -24.90 1.96
N ILE A 166 -8.57 -24.62 2.51
CA ILE A 166 -9.27 -23.37 2.24
C ILE A 166 -8.95 -22.40 3.37
N SER A 167 -8.47 -21.22 3.01
CA SER A 167 -8.16 -20.16 3.96
C SER A 167 -9.42 -19.81 4.77
N LYS A 168 -9.21 -19.47 6.03
CA LYS A 168 -10.29 -19.08 6.96
C LYS A 168 -10.12 -17.66 7.47
N TYR A 169 -8.90 -17.12 7.48
CA TYR A 169 -8.58 -15.85 8.10
C TYR A 169 -7.70 -14.97 7.21
N SER A 170 -8.04 -14.94 5.93
CA SER A 170 -7.32 -14.15 4.93
C SER A 170 -8.18 -12.96 4.54
N TYR A 171 -7.79 -11.77 4.97
CA TYR A 171 -8.53 -10.54 4.69
C TYR A 171 -7.61 -9.47 4.10
N TYR A 172 -8.14 -8.72 3.14
CA TYR A 172 -7.44 -7.58 2.56
C TYR A 172 -8.29 -6.34 2.67
N GLN A 173 -7.73 -5.30 3.30
CA GLN A 173 -8.33 -3.99 3.34
C GLN A 173 -7.76 -3.17 2.20
N VAL A 174 -8.62 -2.64 1.34
CA VAL A 174 -8.24 -1.68 0.30
C VAL A 174 -9.12 -0.45 0.42
N ASN A 175 -8.51 0.68 0.74
CA ASN A 175 -9.25 1.93 0.80
C ASN A 175 -9.61 2.43 -0.60
N ASN A 176 -10.51 3.42 -0.68
CA ASN A 176 -10.93 4.04 -1.95
C ASN A 176 -9.76 4.61 -2.79
N CYS A 177 -8.58 4.76 -2.21
CA CYS A 177 -7.41 5.35 -2.82
C CYS A 177 -6.37 4.29 -3.21
N GLY A 178 -6.72 3.00 -3.16
CA GLY A 178 -5.88 1.89 -3.60
C GLY A 178 -4.76 1.50 -2.63
N TYR A 179 -4.74 2.03 -1.40
CA TYR A 179 -3.84 1.53 -0.36
C TYR A 179 -4.39 0.20 0.16
N ALA A 180 -3.71 -0.88 -0.21
CA ALA A 180 -4.03 -2.22 0.27
C ALA A 180 -3.18 -2.57 1.51
N ARG A 181 -3.77 -3.24 2.50
CA ARG A 181 -3.13 -3.77 3.72
C ARG A 181 -3.68 -5.16 3.99
N SER A 182 -2.82 -6.08 4.44
CA SER A 182 -3.29 -7.36 4.99
C SER A 182 -3.98 -7.06 6.33
N GLY A 183 -5.20 -7.58 6.49
CA GLY A 183 -5.97 -7.50 7.73
C GLY A 183 -5.62 -8.59 8.73
#